data_AF-A0A920T3V5-F1
#
_entry.id   AF-A0A920T3V5-F1
#
_cell.length_a   1.000
_cell.length_b   1.000
_cell.length_c   1.000
_cell.angle_alpha   90.00
_cell.angle_beta   90.00
_cell.angle_gamma   90.00
#
_symmetry.space_group_name_H-M   'P 1'
#
loop_
_entity.id
_entity.type
_entity.pdbx_description
1 polymer ?
#
loop_
_entity_poly.entity_id
_entity_poly.type
_entity_poly.pdbx_seq_one_letter_code
_entity_poly.pdbx_strand_id
1 'polypeptide(L)'
;METGWRVYAERFIDDRQTGFTNDSVYTPDAREGVYFRGSGDSLEILGTSHHYETIALSGFLSESIDFGTLTLRPGLRIELFEQTRVDRMQGSIYQDKTLFVVFPGIAFSKSINGLNIFGGIHRGLLHLLVVH
;
A
#
# COMPACT_ATOMS: atom_id res chain seq x y z
N MET A 1 3.06 -23.71 18.29
CA MET A 1 3.72 -22.89 17.26
C MET A 1 2.71 -22.59 16.16
N GLU A 2 2.64 -21.36 15.71
CA GLU A 2 1.73 -20.88 14.68
C GLU A 2 2.56 -20.17 13.60
N THR A 3 2.31 -20.49 12.34
CA THR A 3 2.93 -19.83 11.20
C THR A 3 1.87 -19.50 10.17
N GLY A 4 2.12 -18.46 9.38
CA GLY A 4 1.26 -18.12 8.27
C GLY A 4 1.93 -17.14 7.33
N TRP A 5 1.35 -17.00 6.15
CA TRP A 5 1.82 -16.08 5.14
C TRP A 5 0.64 -15.51 4.35
N ARG A 6 0.87 -14.37 3.71
CA ARG A 6 -0.09 -13.69 2.86
C ARG A 6 0.65 -13.06 1.69
N VAL A 7 0.11 -13.27 0.49
CA VAL A 7 0.48 -12.50 -0.69
C VAL A 7 -0.63 -11.51 -0.98
N TYR A 8 -0.24 -10.30 -1.37
CA TYR A 8 -1.12 -9.26 -1.87
C TYR A 8 -0.54 -8.77 -3.19
N ALA A 9 -1.39 -8.62 -4.19
CA ALA A 9 -1.01 -8.05 -5.47
C ALA A 9 -2.14 -7.14 -5.93
N GLU A 10 -1.79 -5.92 -6.32
CA GLU A 10 -2.72 -4.92 -6.79
C GLU A 10 -2.14 -4.19 -7.98
N ARG A 11 -3.01 -3.84 -8.92
CA ARG A 11 -2.70 -2.95 -10.02
C ARG A 11 -3.73 -1.84 -10.07
N PHE A 12 -3.26 -0.61 -10.07
CA PHE A 12 -4.08 0.58 -10.16
C PHE A 12 -3.65 1.41 -11.38
N ILE A 13 -4.62 1.87 -12.16
CA ILE A 13 -4.40 2.70 -13.34
C ILE A 13 -5.07 4.04 -13.08
N ASP A 14 -4.28 5.12 -13.09
CA ASP A 14 -4.76 6.50 -12.99
C ASP A 14 -4.62 7.17 -14.36
N ASP A 15 -5.68 7.06 -15.17
CA ASP A 15 -5.79 7.67 -16.50
C ASP A 15 -6.73 8.88 -16.46
N ARG A 16 -6.36 9.90 -15.68
CA ARG A 16 -7.16 11.13 -15.56
C ARG A 16 -7.01 11.98 -16.80
N GLN A 17 -8.15 12.26 -17.44
CA GLN A 17 -8.26 13.20 -18.56
C GLN A 17 -9.04 14.44 -18.12
N THR A 18 -8.74 15.58 -18.71
CA THR A 18 -9.51 16.81 -18.48
C THR A 18 -10.48 17.05 -19.62
N GLY A 19 -11.75 17.24 -19.27
CA GLY A 19 -12.87 17.40 -20.21
C GLY A 19 -12.92 18.79 -20.84
N PHE A 20 -13.13 18.83 -22.16
CA PHE A 20 -13.25 20.06 -22.94
C PHE A 20 -14.41 20.01 -23.94
N THR A 21 -15.09 21.13 -24.14
CA THR A 21 -16.02 21.32 -25.27
C THR A 21 -15.29 21.76 -26.53
N ASN A 22 -15.96 21.63 -27.68
CA ASN A 22 -15.47 22.12 -28.98
C ASN A 22 -15.08 23.61 -28.96
N ASP A 23 -15.68 24.39 -28.05
CA ASP A 23 -15.37 25.81 -27.84
C ASP A 23 -14.18 26.05 -26.90
N SER A 24 -13.41 25.00 -26.58
CA SER A 24 -12.21 25.05 -25.74
C SER A 24 -12.44 25.51 -24.30
N VAL A 25 -13.68 25.39 -23.80
CA VAL A 25 -14.03 25.73 -22.42
C VAL A 25 -13.90 24.48 -21.55
N TYR A 26 -13.26 24.62 -20.39
CA TYR A 26 -13.23 23.57 -19.37
C TYR A 26 -14.65 23.30 -18.89
N THR A 27 -15.09 22.05 -19.03
CA THR A 27 -16.39 21.68 -18.48
C THR A 27 -16.42 20.24 -17.98
N PRO A 28 -16.95 19.98 -16.77
CA PRO A 28 -17.08 18.63 -16.22
C PRO A 28 -18.02 17.71 -17.01
N ASP A 29 -18.89 18.25 -17.87
CA ASP A 29 -19.86 17.50 -18.68
C ASP A 29 -19.39 17.21 -20.11
N ALA A 30 -18.13 17.51 -20.42
CA ALA A 30 -17.54 17.23 -21.72
C ALA A 30 -17.51 15.72 -21.99
N ARG A 31 -17.90 15.32 -23.21
CA ARG A 31 -17.92 13.90 -23.62
C ARG A 31 -16.54 13.36 -24.00
N GLU A 32 -15.58 14.25 -24.20
CA GLU A 32 -14.20 13.94 -24.58
C GLU A 32 -13.22 14.70 -23.68
N GLY A 33 -12.08 14.07 -23.38
CA GLY A 33 -11.02 14.64 -22.56
C GLY A 33 -9.65 14.52 -23.21
N VAL A 34 -8.74 15.40 -22.82
CA VAL A 34 -7.37 15.45 -23.35
C VAL A 34 -6.34 15.34 -22.22
N TYR A 35 -5.17 14.80 -22.53
CA TYR A 35 -4.04 14.69 -21.61
C TYR A 35 -3.08 15.89 -21.67
N PHE A 36 -3.01 16.55 -22.83
CA PHE A 36 -2.11 17.69 -23.06
C PHE A 36 -2.68 18.63 -24.13
N ARG A 37 -2.18 19.87 -24.14
CA ARG A 37 -2.52 20.91 -25.12
C ARG A 37 -1.26 21.65 -25.55
N GLY A 38 -1.29 22.25 -26.75
CA GLY A 38 -0.19 23.03 -27.28
C GLY A 38 0.90 22.16 -27.89
N SER A 39 2.04 22.78 -28.22
CA SER A 39 3.17 22.10 -28.86
C SER A 39 4.49 22.79 -28.52
N GLY A 40 5.57 22.01 -28.42
CA GLY A 40 6.91 22.54 -28.10
C GLY A 40 6.91 23.23 -26.73
N ASP A 41 7.41 24.45 -26.67
CA ASP A 41 7.52 25.24 -25.43
C ASP A 41 6.16 25.70 -24.87
N SER A 42 5.07 25.54 -25.63
CA SER A 42 3.70 25.84 -25.21
C SER A 42 2.91 24.60 -24.76
N LEU A 43 3.57 23.46 -24.58
CA LEU A 43 2.93 22.22 -24.13
C LEU A 43 2.45 22.36 -22.68
N GLU A 44 1.15 22.22 -22.48
CA GLU A 44 0.49 22.18 -21.17
C GLU A 44 0.02 20.76 -20.88
N ILE A 45 0.42 20.18 -19.75
CA ILE A 45 -0.01 18.85 -19.30
C ILE A 45 -1.26 19.03 -18.44
N LEU A 46 -2.36 18.41 -18.87
CA LEU A 46 -3.70 18.59 -18.29
C LEU A 46 -4.26 17.30 -17.68
N GLY A 47 -3.61 16.16 -17.93
CA GLY A 47 -4.02 14.85 -17.42
C GLY A 47 -2.83 14.07 -16.86
N THR A 48 -3.13 12.86 -16.40
CA THR A 48 -2.13 11.91 -15.91
C THR A 48 -2.42 10.52 -16.47
N SER A 49 -1.37 9.75 -16.77
CA SER A 49 -1.47 8.33 -17.11
C SER A 49 -0.39 7.58 -16.35
N HIS A 50 -0.74 7.19 -15.13
CA HIS A 50 0.15 6.46 -14.22
C HIS A 50 -0.36 5.05 -14.02
N HIS A 51 0.53 4.07 -14.21
CA HIS A 51 0.26 2.68 -13.86
C HIS A 51 1.03 2.34 -12.59
N TYR A 52 0.30 1.96 -11.55
CA TYR A 52 0.86 1.52 -10.29
C TYR A 52 0.66 0.02 -10.15
N GLU A 53 1.72 -0.68 -9.80
CA GLU A 53 1.69 -2.10 -9.47
C GLU A 53 2.31 -2.28 -8.09
N THR A 54 1.65 -3.04 -7.23
CA THR A 54 2.14 -3.32 -5.88
C THR A 54 2.03 -4.80 -5.62
N ILE A 55 3.14 -5.40 -5.21
CA ILE A 55 3.21 -6.79 -4.75
C ILE A 55 3.75 -6.77 -3.33
N ALA A 56 3.10 -7.49 -2.44
CA ALA A 56 3.53 -7.64 -1.06
C ALA A 56 3.47 -9.10 -0.62
N LEU A 57 4.49 -9.52 0.11
CA LEU A 57 4.57 -10.81 0.77
C LEU A 57 4.76 -10.57 2.27
N SER A 58 3.87 -11.12 3.09
CA SER A 58 3.94 -11.06 4.55
C SER A 58 3.99 -12.48 5.09
N GLY A 59 4.88 -12.74 6.05
CA GLY A 59 5.01 -14.02 6.73
C GLY A 59 5.15 -13.80 8.23
N PHE A 60 4.55 -14.68 9.04
CA PHE A 60 4.68 -14.61 10.49
C PHE A 60 4.95 -15.98 11.12
N LEU A 61 5.62 -15.92 12.27
CA LEU A 61 5.87 -17.02 13.18
C LEU A 61 5.51 -16.55 14.59
N SER A 62 4.79 -17.37 15.34
CA SER A 62 4.37 -17.09 16.70
C SER A 62 4.44 -18.36 17.55
N GLU A 63 4.80 -18.20 18.81
CA GLU A 63 4.82 -19.29 19.77
C GLU A 63 3.91 -18.96 20.95
N SER A 64 3.29 -19.97 21.56
CA SER A 64 2.49 -19.80 22.78
C SER A 64 3.16 -20.58 23.87
N ILE A 65 3.54 -19.88 24.94
CA ILE A 65 4.25 -20.44 26.09
C ILE A 65 3.34 -20.29 27.31
N ASP A 66 2.88 -21.40 27.84
CA ASP A 66 1.95 -21.43 28.98
C ASP A 66 2.70 -21.62 30.32
N PHE A 67 2.48 -20.68 31.23
CA PHE A 67 2.99 -20.68 32.61
C PHE A 67 1.84 -20.84 33.61
N GLY A 68 0.83 -21.64 33.26
CA GLY A 68 -0.36 -21.89 34.08
C GLY A 68 -1.37 -20.74 34.00
N THR A 69 -1.27 -19.77 34.91
CA THR A 69 -2.21 -18.62 34.91
C THR A 69 -1.81 -17.52 33.93
N LEU A 70 -0.59 -17.54 33.41
CA LEU A 70 -0.04 -16.59 32.44
C LEU A 70 0.35 -17.34 31.18
N THR A 71 -0.05 -16.83 30.02
CA THR A 71 0.40 -17.28 28.70
C THR A 71 1.15 -16.13 28.04
N LEU A 72 2.33 -16.40 27.49
CA LEU A 72 3.10 -15.47 26.69
C LEU A 72 3.08 -15.90 25.23
N ARG A 73 3.00 -14.92 24.33
CA ARG A 73 2.93 -15.10 22.88
C ARG A 73 3.94 -14.22 22.17
N PRO A 74 5.24 -14.59 22.14
CA PRO A 74 6.20 -13.94 21.28
C PRO A 74 5.89 -14.25 19.80
N GLY A 75 6.10 -13.26 18.94
CA GLY A 75 5.91 -13.40 17.50
C GLY A 75 6.86 -12.54 16.70
N LEU A 76 7.09 -12.97 15.46
CA LEU A 76 7.89 -12.28 14.47
C LEU A 76 7.10 -12.25 13.17
N ARG A 77 7.01 -11.09 12.53
CA ARG A 77 6.48 -10.95 11.18
C ARG A 77 7.50 -10.29 10.28
N ILE A 78 7.57 -10.75 9.04
CA ILE A 78 8.46 -10.25 8.01
C ILE A 78 7.57 -9.84 6.85
N GLU A 79 7.83 -8.67 6.28
CA GLU A 79 7.07 -8.18 5.13
C GLU A 79 8.02 -7.63 4.06
N LEU A 80 7.85 -8.11 2.84
CA LEU A 80 8.53 -7.67 1.63
C LEU A 80 7.52 -6.98 0.73
N PHE A 81 7.85 -5.80 0.24
CA PHE A 81 7.01 -4.99 -0.63
C PHE A 81 7.78 -4.57 -1.85
N GLU A 82 7.14 -4.68 -3.00
CA GLU A 82 7.60 -4.11 -4.25
C GLU A 82 6.49 -3.21 -4.78
N GLN A 83 6.83 -1.97 -5.10
CA GLN A 83 5.93 -1.02 -5.72
C GLN A 83 6.59 -0.47 -6.98
N THR A 84 5.87 -0.53 -8.08
CA THR A 84 6.27 -0.03 -9.38
C THR A 84 5.30 1.05 -9.84
N ARG A 85 5.83 2.14 -10.38
CA ARG A 85 5.08 3.21 -11.03
C ARG A 85 5.65 3.43 -12.43
N VAL A 86 4.77 3.46 -13.42
CA VAL A 86 5.12 3.83 -14.79
C VAL A 86 4.35 5.09 -15.17
N ASP A 87 5.07 6.16 -15.51
CA ASP A 87 4.51 7.38 -16.09
C ASP A 87 4.57 7.34 -17.60
N ARG A 88 3.42 7.13 -18.24
CA ARG A 88 3.31 6.95 -19.69
C ARG A 88 3.35 8.26 -20.46
N MET A 89 3.23 9.41 -19.79
CA MET A 89 3.18 10.72 -20.44
C MET A 89 4.56 11.38 -20.55
N GLN A 90 5.51 11.03 -19.68
CA GLN A 90 6.89 11.51 -19.73
C GLN A 90 7.85 10.46 -20.32
N GLY A 91 7.51 9.85 -21.45
CA GLY A 91 8.41 8.89 -22.10
C GLY A 91 8.52 7.53 -21.41
N SER A 92 7.50 7.12 -20.63
CA SER A 92 7.46 5.84 -19.90
C SER A 92 8.53 5.74 -18.80
N ILE A 93 8.65 6.76 -17.95
CA ILE A 93 9.57 6.70 -16.79
C ILE A 93 9.13 5.59 -15.86
N TYR A 94 10.03 4.64 -15.61
CA TYR A 94 9.87 3.52 -14.69
C TYR A 94 10.49 3.87 -13.34
N GLN A 95 9.72 3.71 -12.27
CA GLN A 95 10.18 3.88 -10.89
C GLN A 95 9.75 2.67 -10.07
N ASP A 96 10.70 2.00 -9.43
CA ASP A 96 10.43 0.91 -8.50
C ASP A 96 10.97 1.21 -7.10
N LYS A 97 10.35 0.58 -6.10
CA LYS A 97 10.79 0.62 -4.72
C LYS A 97 10.54 -0.72 -4.06
N THR A 98 11.62 -1.33 -3.58
CA THR A 98 11.56 -2.53 -2.74
C THR A 98 11.77 -2.17 -1.27
N LEU A 99 10.94 -2.70 -0.37
CA LEU A 99 11.05 -2.52 1.07
C LEU A 99 10.98 -3.86 1.78
N PHE A 100 11.88 -4.09 2.72
CA PHE A 100 11.88 -5.24 3.61
C PHE A 100 11.79 -4.77 5.06
N VAL A 101 10.83 -5.30 5.82
CA VAL A 101 10.57 -4.89 7.21
C VAL A 101 10.38 -6.11 8.10
N VAL A 102 10.87 -6.01 9.33
CA VAL A 102 10.73 -7.03 10.36
C VAL A 102 9.99 -6.44 11.57
N PHE A 103 8.95 -7.12 12.03
CA PHE A 103 8.09 -6.72 13.14
C PHE A 103 8.15 -7.76 14.26
N PRO A 104 8.96 -7.55 15.30
CA PRO A 104 8.84 -8.32 16.53
C PRO A 104 7.58 -7.88 17.30
N GLY A 105 6.95 -8.84 17.98
CA GLY A 105 5.81 -8.60 18.84
C GLY A 105 5.81 -9.56 20.03
N ILE A 106 5.18 -9.12 21.12
CA ILE A 106 4.92 -9.98 22.26
C ILE A 106 3.53 -9.65 22.81
N ALA A 107 2.74 -10.69 23.03
CA ALA A 107 1.46 -10.60 23.71
C ALA A 107 1.46 -11.47 24.98
N PHE A 108 0.57 -11.16 25.90
CA PHE A 108 0.34 -11.94 27.10
C PHE A 108 -1.15 -12.05 27.39
N SER A 109 -1.54 -13.12 28.05
CA SER A 109 -2.85 -13.27 28.68
C SER A 109 -2.70 -13.87 30.06
N LYS A 110 -3.41 -13.33 31.05
CA LYS A 110 -3.38 -13.80 32.43
C LYS A 110 -4.79 -14.01 32.97
N SER A 111 -5.06 -15.16 33.56
CA SER A 111 -6.31 -15.45 34.26
C SER A 111 -6.12 -15.27 35.77
N ILE A 112 -6.94 -14.43 36.40
CA ILE A 112 -6.93 -14.17 37.85
C ILE A 112 -8.36 -14.29 38.36
N ASN A 113 -8.65 -15.32 39.16
CA ASN A 113 -9.96 -15.54 39.81
C ASN A 113 -11.17 -15.44 38.84
N GLY A 114 -11.03 -15.99 37.63
CA GLY A 114 -12.09 -15.95 36.60
C GLY A 114 -12.10 -14.70 35.72
N LEU A 115 -11.26 -13.69 36.00
CA LEU A 115 -11.03 -12.54 35.14
C LEU A 115 -9.86 -12.83 34.19
N ASN A 116 -10.06 -12.64 32.88
CA ASN A 116 -9.00 -12.75 31.89
C ASN A 116 -8.51 -11.37 31.46
N ILE A 117 -7.23 -11.10 31.70
CA ILE A 117 -6.53 -9.89 31.27
C ILE A 117 -5.66 -10.24 30.09
N PHE A 118 -5.67 -9.42 29.04
CA PHE A 118 -4.83 -9.61 27.86
C PHE A 118 -4.19 -8.28 27.45
N GLY A 119 -3.03 -8.37 26.82
CA GLY A 119 -2.31 -7.20 26.32
C GLY A 119 -1.14 -7.61 25.44
N GLY A 120 -0.56 -6.65 24.73
CA GLY A 120 0.60 -6.92 23.89
C GLY A 120 1.13 -5.66 23.22
N ILE A 121 2.37 -5.75 22.75
CA ILE A 121 3.00 -4.73 21.94
C ILE A 121 3.36 -5.39 20.61
N HIS A 122 2.84 -4.85 19.52
CA HIS A 122 3.28 -5.17 18.18
C HIS A 122 3.52 -3.87 17.42
N ARG A 123 4.59 -3.79 16.63
CA ARG A 123 4.73 -2.74 15.62
C ARG A 123 4.02 -3.21 14.37
N GLY A 124 3.15 -2.36 13.81
CA GLY A 124 2.56 -2.55 12.49
C GLY A 124 2.90 -1.36 11.61
N LEU A 125 3.03 -1.58 10.31
CA LEU A 125 3.09 -0.50 9.33
C LEU A 125 1.70 -0.29 8.74
N LEU A 126 1.22 0.94 8.75
CA LEU A 126 0.09 1.34 7.92
C LEU A 126 0.65 1.76 6.56
N HIS A 127 0.34 1.00 5.51
CA HIS A 127 0.74 1.36 4.15
C HIS A 127 -0.20 2.45 3.63
N LEU A 128 0.28 3.70 3.61
CA LEU A 128 -0.31 4.76 2.81
C LEU A 128 0.41 4.75 1.45
N LEU A 129 -0.33 4.62 0.36
CA LEU A 129 0.20 4.85 -0.99
C LEU A 129 0.62 6.33 -1.05
N VAL A 130 1.91 6.62 -0.85
CA VAL A 130 2.41 8.00 -0.96
C VAL A 130 2.62 8.30 -2.44
N VAL A 131 1.58 8.79 -3.08
CA VAL A 131 1.65 9.40 -4.41
C VAL A 131 2.28 10.78 -4.23
N HIS A 132 3.54 10.94 -4.63
CA HIS A 132 4.13 12.26 -4.88
C HIS A 132 3.80 12.70 -6.30
#